data_AF-A0A5J4RFI6-F1
#
_entry.id   AF-A0A5J4RFI6-F1
#
_cell.length_a   1.000
_cell.length_b   1.000
_cell.length_c   1.000
_cell.angle_alpha   90.00
_cell.angle_beta   90.00
_cell.angle_gamma   90.00
#
_symmetry.space_group_name_H-M   'P 1'
#
loop_
_entity.id
_entity.type
_entity.pdbx_description
1 polymer ?
#
loop_
_entity_poly.entity_id
_entity_poly.type
_entity_poly.pdbx_seq_one_letter_code
_entity_poly.pdbx_strand_id
1 'polypeptide(L)'
;MFGTEDRNKGKWSSLDKVSIRAEHPVEIWLKGLEIPVLLCKHVFTNKDGSRGEMYLVTNNLELRPEEFKTLYKRRWSVEEYHKSLKQNASLAKSPTRTVRTQSNHLFA
;
A
#
# COMPACT_ATOMS: atom_id res chain seq x y z
N MET A 1 -7.99 17.27 -8.09
CA MET A 1 -7.90 17.59 -9.53
C MET A 1 -7.44 16.34 -10.24
N PHE A 2 -8.18 15.91 -11.24
CA PHE A 2 -8.07 14.56 -11.79
C PHE A 2 -7.63 14.55 -13.27
N GLY A 3 -7.71 15.69 -13.97
CA GLY A 3 -7.43 15.77 -15.41
C GLY A 3 -6.02 16.20 -15.77
N THR A 4 -5.61 15.86 -17.00
CA THR A 4 -4.36 16.30 -17.65
C THR A 4 -4.25 17.83 -17.75
N GLU A 5 -5.36 18.54 -17.95
CA GLU A 5 -5.36 20.00 -18.01
C GLU A 5 -4.91 20.65 -16.69
N ASP A 6 -5.34 20.09 -15.56
CA ASP A 6 -5.02 20.61 -14.24
C ASP A 6 -3.53 20.41 -13.91
N ARG A 7 -2.99 19.25 -14.31
CA ARG A 7 -1.55 18.96 -14.26
C ARG A 7 -0.75 19.99 -15.06
N ASN A 8 -1.15 20.25 -16.31
CA ASN A 8 -0.45 21.19 -17.20
C ASN A 8 -0.50 22.63 -16.66
N LYS A 9 -1.56 22.99 -15.95
CA LYS A 9 -1.71 24.29 -15.26
C LYS A 9 -0.99 24.33 -13.90
N GLY A 10 -0.32 23.25 -13.49
CA GLY A 10 0.41 23.16 -12.22
C GLY A 10 -0.49 23.24 -10.98
N LYS A 11 -1.79 22.98 -11.12
CA LYS A 11 -2.76 23.11 -10.03
C LYS A 11 -2.85 21.79 -9.26
N TRP A 12 -2.45 21.83 -8.00
CA TRP A 12 -2.41 20.65 -7.13
C TRP A 12 -3.33 20.83 -5.93
N SER A 13 -4.02 19.77 -5.54
CA SER A 13 -4.86 19.73 -4.33
C SER A 13 -4.43 18.55 -3.47
N SER A 14 -4.36 18.77 -2.16
CA SER A 14 -4.09 17.70 -1.21
C SER A 14 -5.27 16.72 -1.16
N LEU A 15 -4.97 15.43 -0.99
CA LEU A 15 -5.94 14.35 -1.17
C LEU A 15 -7.07 14.36 -0.13
N ASP A 16 -6.75 14.77 1.09
CA ASP A 16 -7.67 14.98 2.22
C ASP A 16 -8.71 16.07 1.95
N LYS A 17 -8.42 17.02 1.05
CA LYS A 17 -9.34 18.12 0.68
C LYS A 17 -10.25 17.76 -0.49
N VAL A 18 -10.05 16.60 -1.12
CA VAL A 18 -10.81 16.18 -2.30
C VAL A 18 -11.82 15.12 -1.89
N SER A 19 -13.09 15.37 -2.19
CA SER A 19 -14.16 14.38 -1.97
C SER A 19 -14.00 13.23 -2.96
N ILE A 20 -13.39 12.13 -2.49
CA ILE A 20 -13.27 10.88 -3.25
C ILE A 20 -14.32 9.90 -2.73
N ARG A 21 -15.12 9.36 -3.64
CA ARG A 21 -16.13 8.35 -3.31
C ARG A 21 -15.43 7.02 -2.98
N ALA A 22 -15.74 6.43 -1.84
CA ALA A 22 -15.16 5.15 -1.42
C ALA A 22 -15.55 4.02 -2.40
N GLU A 23 -14.62 3.10 -2.68
CA GLU A 23 -14.80 1.95 -3.59
C GLU A 23 -15.04 2.30 -5.08
N HIS A 24 -14.87 3.57 -5.45
CA HIS A 24 -14.98 4.01 -6.85
C HIS A 24 -13.63 4.54 -7.30
N PRO A 25 -12.80 3.71 -7.97
CA PRO A 25 -11.51 4.13 -8.47
C PRO A 25 -11.65 5.26 -9.47
N VAL A 26 -10.75 6.23 -9.38
CA VAL A 26 -10.69 7.40 -10.26
C VAL A 26 -9.29 7.53 -10.81
N GLU A 27 -9.17 7.82 -12.10
CA GLU A 27 -7.87 8.14 -12.69
C GLU A 27 -7.45 9.54 -12.25
N ILE A 28 -6.21 9.67 -11.78
CA ILE A 28 -5.66 10.90 -11.23
C ILE A 28 -4.21 11.13 -11.68
N TRP A 29 -3.76 12.37 -11.50
CA TRP A 29 -2.35 12.74 -11.56
C TRP A 29 -1.81 12.98 -10.16
N LEU A 30 -0.73 12.29 -9.80
CA LEU A 30 0.00 12.55 -8.57
C LEU A 30 1.23 13.40 -8.84
N LYS A 31 1.43 14.42 -7.99
CA LYS A 31 2.61 15.28 -8.07
C LYS A 31 3.88 14.44 -7.89
N GLY A 32 4.80 14.54 -8.84
CA GLY A 32 6.04 13.75 -8.87
C GLY A 32 5.96 12.45 -9.66
N LEU A 33 4.80 12.07 -10.18
CA LEU A 33 4.66 10.99 -11.16
C LEU A 33 4.48 11.55 -12.57
N GLU A 34 5.13 10.91 -13.53
CA GLU A 34 5.03 11.27 -14.95
C GLU A 34 3.90 10.54 -15.68
N ILE A 35 3.29 9.55 -15.02
CA ILE A 35 2.20 8.70 -15.52
C ILE A 35 0.92 8.95 -14.72
N PRO A 36 -0.27 8.77 -15.34
CA PRO A 36 -1.53 8.73 -14.59
C PRO A 36 -1.58 7.46 -13.74
N VAL A 37 -2.35 7.52 -12.66
CA VAL A 37 -2.57 6.38 -11.77
C VAL A 37 -4.05 6.26 -11.43
N LEU A 38 -4.49 5.06 -11.12
CA LEU A 38 -5.82 4.81 -10.61
C LEU A 38 -5.78 4.85 -9.08
N LEU A 39 -6.56 5.75 -8.49
CA LEU A 39 -6.71 5.91 -7.05
C LEU A 39 -8.04 5.32 -6.59
N CYS A 40 -8.01 4.45 -5.59
CA CYS A 40 -9.19 3.97 -4.89
C CYS A 40 -9.14 4.35 -3.40
N LYS A 41 -10.20 4.98 -2.89
CA LYS A 41 -10.39 5.21 -1.45
C LYS A 41 -11.12 4.03 -0.84
N HIS A 42 -10.54 3.46 0.21
CA HIS A 42 -11.14 2.41 1.02
C HIS A 42 -11.45 2.94 2.42
N VAL A 43 -12.67 2.71 2.91
CA VAL A 43 -13.10 3.06 4.26
C VAL A 43 -13.36 1.77 5.02
N PHE A 44 -12.80 1.65 6.23
CA PHE A 44 -12.91 0.45 7.06
C PHE A 44 -13.16 0.81 8.52
N THR A 45 -13.68 -0.15 9.27
CA THR A 45 -13.92 0.00 10.71
C THR A 45 -12.79 -0.68 11.48
N ASN A 46 -12.18 0.05 12.40
CA ASN A 46 -11.15 -0.45 13.30
C ASN A 46 -11.76 -1.32 14.40
N LYS A 47 -10.91 -2.07 15.11
CA LYS A 47 -11.34 -2.95 16.22
C LYS A 47 -12.01 -2.17 17.37
N ASP A 48 -11.64 -0.91 17.56
CA ASP A 48 -12.22 -0.01 18.56
C ASP A 48 -13.51 0.68 18.10
N GLY A 49 -14.02 0.36 16.90
CA GLY A 49 -15.21 0.97 16.32
C GLY A 49 -14.97 2.29 15.59
N SER A 50 -13.76 2.85 15.64
CA SER A 50 -13.41 4.05 14.87
C SER A 50 -13.37 3.75 13.36
N ARG A 51 -13.52 4.78 12.52
CA ARG A 51 -13.40 4.66 11.06
C ARG A 51 -11.99 5.03 10.60
N GLY A 52 -11.39 4.16 9.80
CA GLY A 52 -10.14 4.40 9.09
C GLY A 52 -10.38 4.65 7.60
N GLU A 53 -9.52 5.47 7.00
CA GLU A 53 -9.47 5.68 5.56
C GLU A 53 -8.11 5.24 5.01
N MET A 54 -8.11 4.59 3.85
CA MET A 54 -6.92 4.15 3.14
C MET A 54 -7.03 4.53 1.68
N TYR A 55 -5.95 5.07 1.13
CA TYR A 55 -5.84 5.47 -0.27
C TYR A 55 -4.88 4.51 -0.97
N LEU A 56 -5.39 3.76 -1.93
CA LEU A 56 -4.63 2.77 -2.69
C LEU A 56 -4.44 3.27 -4.12
N VAL A 57 -3.21 3.23 -4.60
CA VAL A 57 -2.84 3.72 -5.94
C VAL A 57 -2.19 2.60 -6.75
N THR A 58 -2.46 2.58 -8.05
CA THR A 58 -1.86 1.64 -8.99
C THR A 58 -1.61 2.32 -10.33
N ASN A 59 -0.59 1.88 -11.06
CA ASN A 59 -0.37 2.26 -12.45
C ASN A 59 -1.14 1.35 -13.44
N ASN A 60 -1.83 0.32 -12.95
CA ASN A 60 -2.76 -0.47 -13.76
C ASN A 60 -4.13 0.23 -13.79
N LEU A 61 -4.41 0.94 -14.88
CA LEU A 61 -5.65 1.72 -15.05
C LEU A 61 -6.90 0.85 -15.29
N GLU A 62 -6.72 -0.44 -15.59
CA GLU A 62 -7.80 -1.39 -15.84
C GLU A 62 -8.15 -2.22 -14.58
N LEU A 63 -7.50 -1.94 -13.45
CA LEU A 63 -7.70 -2.69 -12.22
C LEU A 63 -9.13 -2.49 -11.68
N ARG A 64 -9.84 -3.59 -11.44
CA ARG A 64 -11.21 -3.52 -10.94
C ARG A 64 -11.24 -3.12 -9.46
N PRO A 65 -12.30 -2.41 -9.00
CA PRO A 65 -12.42 -1.95 -7.62
C PRO A 65 -12.18 -3.05 -6.57
N GLU A 66 -12.75 -4.23 -6.79
CA GLU A 66 -12.62 -5.40 -5.91
C GLU A 66 -11.20 -5.98 -5.82
N GLU A 67 -10.37 -5.75 -6.83
CA GLU A 67 -9.01 -6.28 -6.91
C GLU A 67 -8.02 -5.47 -6.08
N PHE A 68 -8.29 -4.19 -5.84
CA PHE A 68 -7.45 -3.32 -4.99
C PHE A 68 -7.20 -3.94 -3.62
N LYS A 69 -8.27 -4.39 -2.95
CA LYS A 69 -8.18 -5.00 -1.61
C LYS A 69 -7.45 -6.32 -1.66
N THR A 70 -7.69 -7.13 -2.70
CA THR A 70 -7.06 -8.43 -2.86
C THR A 70 -5.55 -8.29 -3.03
N LEU A 71 -5.11 -7.38 -3.90
CA LEU A 71 -3.69 -7.08 -4.09
C LEU A 71 -3.06 -6.46 -2.84
N TYR A 72 -3.77 -5.55 -2.18
CA TYR A 72 -3.28 -4.96 -0.94
C TYR A 72 -3.10 -6.00 0.17
N LYS A 73 -4.06 -6.91 0.34
CA LYS A 73 -3.96 -8.02 1.31
C LYS A 73 -2.79 -8.96 0.99
N ARG A 74 -2.54 -9.24 -0.29
CA ARG A 74 -1.35 -10.01 -0.70
C ARG A 74 -0.03 -9.30 -0.33
N ARG A 75 0.00 -7.97 -0.29
CA ARG A 75 1.18 -7.24 0.23
C ARG A 75 1.33 -7.40 1.73
N TRP A 76 0.21 -7.41 2.47
CA TRP A 76 0.22 -7.58 3.93
C TRP A 76 0.74 -8.95 4.38
N SER A 77 0.52 -10.02 3.62
CA SER A 77 1.04 -11.35 3.97
C SER A 77 2.57 -11.41 4.07
N VAL A 78 3.28 -10.48 3.43
CA VAL A 78 4.74 -10.32 3.59
C VAL A 78 5.10 -9.89 5.02
N GLU A 79 4.30 -9.00 5.63
CA GLU A 79 4.51 -8.60 7.03
C GLU A 79 4.20 -9.75 7.99
N GLU A 80 3.17 -10.55 7.70
CA GLU A 80 2.85 -11.75 8.48
C GLU A 80 3.97 -12.80 8.39
N TYR A 81 4.53 -13.00 7.19
CA TYR A 81 5.71 -13.83 6.98
C TYR A 81 6.90 -13.34 7.82
N HIS A 82 7.24 -12.05 7.76
CA HIS A 82 8.32 -11.47 8.56
C HIS A 82 8.08 -11.60 10.07
N LYS A 83 6.84 -11.41 10.53
CA LYS A 83 6.47 -11.58 11.94
C LYS A 83 6.67 -13.02 12.38
N SER A 84 6.18 -13.98 11.59
CA SER A 84 6.32 -15.41 11.88
C SER A 84 7.79 -15.84 11.90
N LEU A 85 8.58 -15.39 10.92
CA LEU A 85 10.02 -15.67 10.86
C LEU A 85 10.75 -15.16 12.11
N LYS A 86 10.45 -13.94 12.56
CA LYS A 86 11.08 -13.36 13.75
C LYS A 86 10.64 -14.03 15.05
N GLN A 87 9.34 -14.28 15.21
CA GLN A 87 8.74 -14.72 16.47
C GLN A 87 8.65 -16.24 16.61
N ASN A 88 8.19 -16.93 15.57
CA ASN A 88 7.91 -18.37 15.62
C ASN A 88 9.14 -19.19 15.24
N ALA A 89 9.87 -18.80 14.20
CA ALA A 89 11.15 -19.44 13.83
C ALA A 89 12.33 -18.96 14.70
N SER A 90 12.05 -18.15 15.74
CA SER A 90 13.04 -17.65 16.70
C SER A 90 14.29 -17.01 16.07
N LEU A 91 14.16 -16.45 14.86
CA LEU A 91 15.30 -15.79 14.18
C LEU A 91 15.91 -14.69 15.05
N ALA A 92 15.08 -13.96 15.79
CA ALA A 92 15.52 -12.91 16.71
C ALA A 92 16.32 -13.43 17.92
N LYS A 93 16.27 -14.75 18.19
CA LYS A 93 16.99 -15.40 19.30
C LYS A 93 18.20 -16.19 18.83
N SER A 94 18.58 -16.08 17.56
CA SER A 94 19.73 -16.82 17.03
C SER A 94 21.02 -16.44 17.78
N PRO A 95 21.81 -17.41 18.27
CA PRO A 95 23.08 -17.14 18.96
C PRO A 95 24.22 -16.75 18.00
N THR A 96 23.94 -16.69 16.69
CA THR A 96 24.93 -16.40 15.65
C THR A 96 25.35 -14.92 15.64
N ARG A 97 26.66 -14.66 15.58
CA ARG A 97 27.24 -13.31 15.80
C ARG A 97 27.90 -12.69 14.57
N THR A 98 27.97 -13.40 13.45
CA THR A 98 28.58 -12.93 12.21
C THR A 98 27.60 -13.04 11.06
N VAL A 99 27.73 -12.19 10.04
CA VAL A 99 26.86 -12.23 8.84
C VAL A 99 26.85 -13.63 8.24
N ARG A 100 28.02 -14.26 8.07
CA ARG A 100 28.13 -15.62 7.52
C ARG A 100 27.34 -16.65 8.35
N THR A 101 27.49 -16.63 9.68
CA THR A 101 26.80 -17.62 10.53
C THR A 101 25.29 -17.33 10.65
N GLN A 102 24.88 -16.07 10.61
CA GLN A 102 23.47 -15.66 10.55
C GLN A 102 22.82 -16.07 9.23
N SER A 103 23.49 -15.86 8.09
CA SER A 103 23.00 -16.27 6.78
C SER A 103 22.86 -17.79 6.68
N ASN A 104 23.85 -18.56 7.16
CA ASN A 104 23.75 -20.01 7.20
C ASN A 104 22.56 -20.50 8.06
N HIS A 105 22.28 -19.85 9.19
CA HIS A 105 21.13 -20.18 10.02
C HIS A 105 19.78 -19.84 9.37
N LEU A 106 19.75 -18.83 8.50
CA LEU A 106 18.52 -18.33 7.89
C LEU A 106 18.16 -19.01 6.55
N PHE A 107 19.17 -19.44 5.78
CA PHE A 107 18.98 -19.85 4.38
C PHE A 107 19.39 -21.31 4.07
N ALA A 108 19.94 -22.04 5.03
CA ALA A 108 20.31 -23.45 4.84
C ALA A 108 19.14 -24.41 5.09
#